data_AF-A0A9X8H574-F1
#
_entry.id   AF-A0A9X8H574-F1
#
_cell.length_a   1.000
_cell.length_b   1.000
_cell.length_c   1.000
_cell.angle_alpha   90.00
_cell.angle_beta   90.00
_cell.angle_gamma   90.00
#
_symmetry.space_group_name_H-M   'P 1'
#
loop_
_entity.id
_entity.type
_entity.pdbx_description
1 polymer ?
#
loop_
_entity_poly.entity_id
_entity_poly.type
_entity_poly.pdbx_seq_one_letter_code
_entity_poly.pdbx_strand_id
1 'polypeptide(L)'
;MLPPLYVVYRFVHGVQRALQAHHFVLVLNFVASSYFAVVGASSIMYHEDVLHNLQKHNPPASALLQFATLGVFIAQLWWSGVFVLVLLDSRLKYAQLVHVAASVGVVVHYYEHVWTLAMLDQEHQLQDSLFFMYAVVYAAGLVPALVSGAKLVNCIQSSSVVARPLDSLKRS
;
A
#
# COMPACT_ATOMS: atom_id res chain seq x y z
N MET A 1 -31.26 -22.64 11.00
CA MET A 1 -31.44 -21.69 9.88
C MET A 1 -30.97 -20.33 10.35
N LEU A 2 -29.82 -19.83 9.86
CA LEU A 2 -29.32 -18.51 10.26
C LEU A 2 -30.23 -17.43 9.67
N PRO A 3 -30.63 -16.40 10.43
CA PRO A 3 -31.59 -15.41 9.94
C PRO A 3 -31.02 -14.69 8.71
N PRO A 4 -31.85 -14.33 7.71
CA PRO A 4 -31.40 -13.58 6.53
C PRO A 4 -30.68 -12.27 6.90
N LEU A 5 -31.03 -11.66 8.05
CA LEU A 5 -30.35 -10.49 8.61
C LEU A 5 -28.88 -10.74 8.96
N TYR A 6 -28.50 -11.93 9.43
CA TYR A 6 -27.11 -12.26 9.75
C TYR A 6 -26.25 -12.35 8.48
N VAL A 7 -26.82 -12.87 7.39
CA VAL A 7 -26.15 -12.96 6.08
C VAL A 7 -25.94 -11.57 5.50
N VAL A 8 -26.95 -10.71 5.57
CA VAL A 8 -26.85 -9.30 5.14
C VAL A 8 -25.84 -8.53 6.00
N TYR A 9 -25.85 -8.71 7.32
CA TYR A 9 -24.86 -8.10 8.21
C TYR A 9 -23.43 -8.54 7.89
N ARG A 10 -23.18 -9.84 7.69
CA ARG A 10 -21.86 -10.34 7.26
C ARG A 10 -21.44 -9.78 5.91
N PHE A 11 -22.38 -9.66 4.98
CA PHE A 11 -22.13 -9.09 3.66
C PHE A 11 -21.75 -7.61 3.76
N VAL A 12 -22.55 -6.79 4.44
CA VAL A 12 -22.27 -5.36 4.65
C VAL A 12 -20.95 -5.16 5.39
N HIS A 13 -20.71 -5.94 6.45
CA HIS A 13 -19.45 -5.89 7.19
C HIS A 13 -18.25 -6.32 6.33
N GLY A 14 -18.43 -7.33 5.47
CA GLY A 14 -17.40 -7.77 4.51
C GLY A 14 -17.10 -6.70 3.47
N VAL A 15 -18.13 -6.06 2.91
CA VAL A 15 -18.02 -4.96 1.94
C VAL A 15 -17.36 -3.74 2.58
N GLN A 16 -17.69 -3.40 3.83
CA GLN A 16 -17.06 -2.29 4.55
C GLN A 16 -15.57 -2.56 4.83
N ARG A 17 -15.21 -3.79 5.23
CA ARG A 17 -13.80 -4.19 5.36
C ARG A 17 -13.05 -4.16 4.04
N ALA A 18 -13.72 -4.56 2.94
CA ALA A 18 -13.15 -4.50 1.60
C ALA A 18 -12.84 -3.07 1.16
N LEU A 19 -13.79 -2.17 1.36
CA LEU A 19 -13.64 -0.73 1.09
C LEU A 19 -12.53 -0.11 1.94
N GLN A 20 -12.47 -0.43 3.23
CA GLN A 20 -11.41 0.05 4.10
C GLN A 20 -10.04 -0.47 3.67
N ALA A 21 -9.89 -1.79 3.47
CA ALA A 21 -8.62 -2.39 3.04
C ALA A 21 -8.14 -1.79 1.71
N HIS A 22 -9.05 -1.53 0.78
CA HIS A 22 -8.76 -0.91 -0.51
C HIS A 22 -8.23 0.52 -0.37
N HIS A 23 -8.86 1.36 0.47
CA HIS A 23 -8.38 2.72 0.74
C HIS A 23 -7.03 2.71 1.48
N PHE A 24 -6.88 1.83 2.48
CA PHE A 24 -5.62 1.73 3.23
C PHE A 24 -4.44 1.31 2.35
N VAL A 25 -4.60 0.30 1.50
CA VAL A 25 -3.54 -0.12 0.56
C VAL A 25 -3.18 1.00 -0.40
N LEU A 26 -4.17 1.73 -0.91
CA LEU A 26 -3.93 2.84 -1.83
C LEU A 26 -3.14 3.97 -1.15
N VAL A 27 -3.57 4.39 0.04
CA VAL A 27 -2.88 5.45 0.80
C VAL A 27 -1.47 5.01 1.20
N LEU A 28 -1.30 3.79 1.72
CA LEU A 28 -0.01 3.30 2.18
C LEU A 28 0.98 3.14 1.02
N ASN A 29 0.54 2.62 -0.13
CA ASN A 29 1.38 2.51 -1.32
C ASN A 29 1.75 3.90 -1.88
N PHE A 30 0.81 4.86 -1.85
CA PHE A 30 1.08 6.22 -2.30
C PHE A 30 2.08 6.93 -1.39
N VAL A 31 1.89 6.85 -0.08
CA VAL A 31 2.80 7.44 0.92
C VAL A 31 4.19 6.82 0.80
N ALA A 32 4.29 5.49 0.72
CA ALA A 32 5.58 4.81 0.57
C ALA A 32 6.28 5.19 -0.75
N SER A 33 5.54 5.20 -1.87
CA SER A 33 6.08 5.63 -3.16
C SER A 33 6.58 7.07 -3.14
N SER A 34 5.80 7.97 -2.54
CA SER A 34 6.14 9.40 -2.46
C SER A 34 7.36 9.63 -1.57
N TYR A 35 7.40 8.98 -0.41
CA TYR A 35 8.54 9.04 0.51
C TYR A 35 9.84 8.66 -0.20
N PHE A 36 9.87 7.49 -0.85
CA PHE A 36 11.06 7.03 -1.53
C PHE A 36 11.44 7.86 -2.76
N ALA A 37 10.45 8.35 -3.50
CA ALA A 37 10.70 9.25 -4.61
C ALA A 37 11.35 10.56 -4.13
N VAL A 38 10.86 11.13 -3.01
CA VAL A 38 11.42 12.36 -2.44
C VAL A 38 12.83 12.12 -1.89
N VAL A 39 13.05 11.04 -1.14
CA VAL A 39 14.38 10.69 -0.61
C VAL A 39 15.38 10.46 -1.75
N GLY A 40 15.00 9.66 -2.75
CA GLY A 40 15.85 9.40 -3.92
C GLY A 40 16.11 10.66 -4.74
N ALA A 41 15.08 11.46 -5.04
CA ALA A 41 15.24 12.71 -5.79
C ALA A 41 16.11 13.72 -5.05
N SER A 42 15.95 13.83 -3.72
CA SER A 42 16.78 14.70 -2.90
C SER A 42 18.24 14.24 -2.91
N SER A 43 18.50 12.94 -2.81
CA SER A 43 19.87 12.40 -2.89
C SER A 43 20.54 12.77 -4.20
N ILE A 44 19.83 12.62 -5.33
CA ILE A 44 20.33 13.02 -6.66
C ILE A 44 20.58 14.53 -6.74
N MET A 45 19.62 15.35 -6.30
CA MET A 45 19.73 16.81 -6.43
C MET A 45 20.88 17.38 -5.59
N TYR A 46 21.04 16.90 -4.36
CA TYR A 46 22.07 17.40 -3.44
C TYR A 46 23.41 16.66 -3.56
N HIS A 47 23.50 15.60 -4.38
CA HIS A 47 24.68 14.74 -4.50
C HIS A 47 25.17 14.19 -3.14
N GLU A 48 24.26 14.13 -2.17
CA GLU A 48 24.49 13.71 -0.80
C GLU A 48 23.32 12.82 -0.38
N ASP A 49 23.62 11.62 0.13
CA ASP A 49 22.60 10.75 0.68
C ASP A 49 22.00 11.40 1.94
N VAL A 50 20.73 11.80 1.83
CA VAL A 50 19.98 12.51 2.88
C VAL A 50 19.91 11.68 4.16
N LEU A 51 19.79 10.35 4.06
CA LEU A 51 19.70 9.48 5.23
C LEU A 51 21.07 9.31 5.88
N HIS A 52 22.14 9.23 5.09
CA HIS A 52 23.51 9.21 5.59
C HIS A 52 23.88 10.54 6.27
N ASN A 53 23.53 11.67 5.65
CA ASN A 53 23.78 13.00 6.20
C ASN A 53 23.02 13.20 7.52
N LEU A 54 21.76 12.74 7.58
CA LEU A 54 20.97 12.74 8.81
C LEU A 54 21.59 11.83 9.89
N GLN A 55 22.10 10.65 9.52
CA GLN A 55 22.77 9.75 10.46
C GLN A 55 24.03 10.38 11.06
N LYS A 56 24.83 11.08 10.25
CA LYS A 56 26.07 11.73 10.68
C LYS A 56 25.83 12.90 11.63
N HIS A 57 24.79 13.69 11.39
CA HIS A 57 24.50 14.88 12.18
C HIS A 57 23.51 14.66 13.33
N ASN A 58 22.61 13.68 13.19
CA ASN A 58 21.60 13.36 14.20
C ASN A 58 21.24 11.85 14.20
N PRO A 59 22.12 11.01 14.76
CA PRO A 59 21.95 9.56 14.76
C PRO A 59 20.63 9.06 15.39
N PRO A 60 20.14 9.59 16.54
CA PRO A 60 18.87 9.10 17.10
C PRO A 60 17.68 9.43 16.20
N ALA A 61 17.67 10.60 15.53
CA ALA A 61 16.61 10.95 14.59
C ALA A 61 16.61 10.04 13.35
N SER A 62 17.79 9.71 12.83
CA SER A 62 17.95 8.77 11.71
C SER A 62 17.43 7.37 12.08
N ALA A 63 17.82 6.84 13.25
CA ALA A 63 17.34 5.56 13.73
C ALA A 63 15.80 5.53 13.87
N LEU A 64 15.21 6.57 14.47
CA LEU A 64 13.76 6.69 14.64
C LEU A 64 13.03 6.72 13.28
N LEU A 65 13.56 7.46 12.31
CA LEU A 65 13.02 7.51 10.95
C LEU A 65 13.09 6.15 10.26
N GLN A 66 14.21 5.43 10.41
CA GLN A 66 14.38 4.10 9.82
C GLN A 66 13.43 3.06 10.43
N PHE A 67 13.27 3.03 11.76
CA PHE A 67 12.31 2.15 12.42
C PHE A 67 10.86 2.50 12.10
N ALA A 68 10.51 3.79 12.04
CA ALA A 68 9.19 4.23 11.63
C ALA A 68 8.88 3.79 10.19
N THR A 69 9.85 3.94 9.28
CA THR A 69 9.75 3.52 7.88
C THR A 69 9.54 2.00 7.77
N LEU A 70 10.28 1.21 8.54
CA LEU A 70 10.08 -0.24 8.61
C LEU A 70 8.68 -0.60 9.12
N GLY A 71 8.20 0.09 10.16
CA GLY A 71 6.84 -0.08 10.69
C GLY A 71 5.76 0.20 9.64
N VAL A 72 5.95 1.24 8.82
CA VAL A 72 5.06 1.55 7.69
C VAL A 72 5.06 0.42 6.66
N PHE A 73 6.21 -0.19 6.34
CA PHE A 73 6.24 -1.31 5.38
C PHE A 73 5.60 -2.57 5.92
N ILE A 74 5.76 -2.87 7.21
CA ILE A 74 5.07 -4.00 7.84
C ILE A 74 3.55 -3.79 7.79
N ALA A 75 3.08 -2.58 8.12
CA ALA A 75 1.67 -2.22 8.03
C ALA A 75 1.12 -2.29 6.60
N GLN A 76 1.90 -1.80 5.62
CA GLN A 76 1.57 -1.90 4.20
C GLN A 76 1.48 -3.36 3.75
N LEU A 77 2.47 -4.18 4.11
CA LEU A 77 2.53 -5.59 3.71
C LEU A 77 1.35 -6.37 4.28
N TRP A 78 1.02 -6.12 5.55
CA TRP A 78 -0.16 -6.68 6.20
C TRP A 78 -1.44 -6.33 5.43
N TRP A 79 -1.69 -5.05 5.18
CA TRP A 79 -2.90 -4.61 4.47
C TRP A 79 -2.96 -5.08 3.02
N SER A 80 -1.81 -5.13 2.33
CA SER A 80 -1.69 -5.71 1.00
C SER A 80 -2.04 -7.20 0.99
N GLY A 81 -1.66 -7.95 2.03
CA GLY A 81 -2.08 -9.34 2.23
C GLY A 81 -3.59 -9.48 2.47
N VAL A 82 -4.18 -8.63 3.31
CA VAL A 82 -5.64 -8.60 3.52
C VAL A 82 -6.36 -8.27 2.21
N PHE A 83 -5.83 -7.36 1.41
CA PHE A 83 -6.43 -6.99 0.13
C PHE A 83 -6.44 -8.15 -0.89
N VAL A 84 -5.40 -8.99 -0.92
CA VAL A 84 -5.39 -10.25 -1.70
C VAL A 84 -6.56 -11.18 -1.31
N LEU A 85 -6.88 -11.27 -0.02
CA LEU A 85 -7.95 -12.14 0.48
C LEU A 85 -9.33 -11.66 0.05
N VAL A 86 -9.49 -10.35 -0.14
CA VAL A 86 -10.78 -9.72 -0.43
C VAL A 86 -10.99 -9.49 -1.94
N LEU A 87 -9.92 -9.52 -2.73
CA LEU A 87 -9.99 -9.45 -4.19
C LEU A 87 -10.73 -10.66 -4.79
N LEU A 88 -11.84 -10.37 -5.48
CA LEU A 88 -12.64 -11.37 -6.20
C LEU A 88 -12.16 -11.62 -7.63
N ASP A 89 -11.56 -10.61 -8.27
CA ASP A 89 -11.04 -10.73 -9.64
C ASP A 89 -9.67 -11.43 -9.63
N SER A 90 -9.60 -12.60 -10.26
CA SER A 90 -8.39 -13.44 -10.31
C SER A 90 -7.20 -12.71 -10.93
N ARG A 91 -7.39 -11.86 -11.94
CA ARG A 91 -6.28 -11.14 -12.60
C ARG A 91 -5.67 -10.11 -11.66
N LEU A 92 -6.51 -9.34 -10.97
CA LEU A 92 -6.07 -8.36 -9.98
C LEU A 92 -5.44 -9.05 -8.77
N LYS A 93 -5.95 -10.22 -8.39
CA LYS A 93 -5.39 -11.04 -7.31
C LYS A 93 -3.96 -11.50 -7.62
N TYR A 94 -3.69 -11.96 -8.84
CA TYR A 94 -2.31 -12.31 -9.25
C TYR A 94 -1.38 -11.09 -9.28
N ALA A 95 -1.83 -9.96 -9.84
CA ALA A 95 -1.04 -8.73 -9.83
C ALA A 95 -0.71 -8.26 -8.41
N GLN A 96 -1.69 -8.33 -7.50
CA GLN A 96 -1.49 -8.00 -6.10
C GLN A 96 -0.57 -9.00 -5.38
N LEU A 97 -0.64 -10.30 -5.70
CA LEU A 97 0.29 -11.30 -5.17
C LEU A 97 1.73 -11.04 -5.60
N VAL A 98 1.95 -10.67 -6.86
CA VAL A 98 3.28 -10.27 -7.36
C VAL A 98 3.78 -9.03 -6.61
N HIS A 99 2.91 -8.04 -6.41
CA HIS A 99 3.24 -6.85 -5.63
C HIS A 99 3.60 -7.22 -4.17
N VAL A 100 2.82 -8.08 -3.51
CA VAL A 100 3.13 -8.56 -2.15
C VAL A 100 4.48 -9.26 -2.11
N ALA A 101 4.79 -10.15 -3.05
CA ALA A 101 6.09 -10.82 -3.11
C ALA A 101 7.25 -9.83 -3.28
N ALA A 102 7.08 -8.81 -4.13
CA ALA A 102 8.06 -7.74 -4.28
C ALA A 102 8.19 -6.91 -2.99
N SER A 103 7.08 -6.55 -2.34
CA SER A 103 7.08 -5.85 -1.05
C SER A 103 7.77 -6.64 0.05
N VAL A 104 7.62 -7.97 0.09
CA VAL A 104 8.38 -8.83 1.03
C VAL A 104 9.88 -8.67 0.79
N GLY A 105 10.32 -8.72 -0.48
CA GLY A 105 11.72 -8.51 -0.83
C GLY A 105 12.27 -7.16 -0.36
N VAL A 106 11.49 -6.09 -0.56
CA VAL A 106 11.84 -4.75 -0.07
C VAL A 106 11.93 -4.71 1.46
N VAL A 107 10.95 -5.28 2.17
CA VAL A 107 10.93 -5.29 3.64
C VAL A 107 12.11 -6.07 4.20
N VAL A 108 12.41 -7.25 3.66
CA VAL A 108 13.53 -8.09 4.12
C VAL A 108 14.85 -7.37 3.89
N HIS A 109 15.07 -6.83 2.69
CA HIS A 109 16.30 -6.10 2.39
C HIS A 109 16.44 -4.84 3.26
N TYR A 110 15.36 -4.07 3.45
CA TYR A 110 15.37 -2.89 4.29
C TYR A 110 15.59 -3.24 5.77
N TYR A 111 15.01 -4.35 6.24
CA TYR A 111 15.26 -4.87 7.59
C TYR A 111 16.73 -5.22 7.79
N GLU A 112 17.36 -5.94 6.85
CA GLU A 112 18.79 -6.25 6.92
C GLU A 112 19.64 -4.98 6.94
N HIS A 113 19.28 -3.97 6.17
CA HIS A 113 19.96 -2.67 6.21
C HIS A 113 19.85 -1.97 7.57
N VAL A 114 18.64 -1.83 8.12
CA VAL A 114 18.44 -1.22 9.44
C VAL A 114 19.14 -2.03 10.54
N TRP A 115 19.10 -3.36 10.43
CA TRP A 115 19.74 -4.27 11.38
C TRP A 115 21.27 -4.15 11.35
N THR A 116 21.87 -4.11 10.15
CA THR A 116 23.32 -3.94 9.99
C THR A 116 23.79 -2.58 10.53
N LEU A 117 23.05 -1.51 10.25
CA LEU A 117 23.29 -0.20 10.86
C LEU A 117 23.19 -0.21 12.39
N ALA A 118 22.19 -0.90 12.94
CA ALA A 118 21.95 -0.93 14.38
C ALA A 118 22.92 -1.82 15.15
N MET A 119 23.42 -2.91 14.56
CA MET A 119 24.29 -3.88 15.25
C MET A 119 25.78 -3.71 14.99
N LEU A 120 26.18 -3.26 13.80
CA LEU A 120 27.58 -3.31 13.38
C LEU A 120 28.31 -1.96 13.42
N ASP A 121 27.62 -0.85 13.71
CA ASP A 121 28.17 0.52 13.62
C ASP A 121 28.97 0.74 12.31
N GLN A 122 28.53 0.08 11.24
CA GLN A 122 29.16 0.12 9.93
C GLN A 122 28.39 1.07 9.02
N GLU A 123 29.13 1.91 8.31
CA GLU A 123 28.64 2.72 7.19
C GLU A 123 28.27 1.79 6.01
N HIS A 124 27.17 1.04 6.13
CA HIS A 124 26.60 0.32 5.00
C HIS A 124 25.91 1.35 4.08
N GLN A 125 26.64 1.82 3.06
CA GLN A 125 26.10 2.72 2.04
C GLN A 125 25.00 2.00 1.26
N LEU A 126 23.75 2.46 1.38
CA LEU A 126 22.71 2.12 0.42
C LEU A 126 23.03 2.84 -0.89
N GLN A 127 23.10 2.10 -2.00
CA GLN A 127 23.16 2.73 -3.31
C GLN A 127 21.86 3.50 -3.56
N ASP A 128 21.96 4.78 -3.94
CA ASP A 128 20.84 5.70 -4.23
C ASP A 128 19.80 5.11 -5.19
N SER A 129 20.22 4.21 -6.08
CA SER A 129 19.36 3.51 -7.03
C SER A 129 18.31 2.60 -6.37
N LEU A 130 18.56 2.11 -5.15
CA LEU A 130 17.66 1.19 -4.45
C LEU A 130 16.40 1.89 -3.94
N PHE A 131 16.50 3.15 -3.51
CA PHE A 131 15.34 3.93 -3.08
C PHE A 131 14.36 4.18 -4.24
N PHE A 132 14.86 4.46 -5.43
CA PHE A 132 14.02 4.54 -6.63
C PHE A 132 13.36 3.21 -6.96
N MET A 133 14.08 2.10 -6.81
CA MET A 133 13.49 0.76 -7.00
C MET A 133 12.33 0.53 -6.03
N TYR A 134 12.45 0.92 -4.76
CA TYR A 134 11.37 0.82 -3.78
C TYR A 134 10.18 1.70 -4.18
N ALA A 135 10.42 2.94 -4.59
CA ALA A 135 9.36 3.83 -5.09
C ALA A 135 8.56 3.18 -6.24
N VAL A 136 9.25 2.54 -7.19
CA VAL A 136 8.62 1.84 -8.31
C VAL A 136 7.80 0.62 -7.83
N VAL A 137 8.32 -0.16 -6.88
CA VAL A 137 7.59 -1.31 -6.32
C VAL A 137 6.28 -0.86 -5.67
N TYR A 138 6.30 0.21 -4.87
CA TYR A 138 5.09 0.73 -4.23
C TYR A 138 4.15 1.45 -5.21
N ALA A 139 4.68 2.12 -6.23
CA ALA A 139 3.88 2.69 -7.32
C ALA A 139 3.15 1.60 -8.13
N ALA A 140 3.82 0.47 -8.43
CA ALA A 140 3.20 -0.66 -9.10
C ALA A 140 2.03 -1.25 -8.30
N GLY A 141 2.11 -1.21 -6.96
CA GLY A 141 1.03 -1.60 -6.05
C GLY A 141 -0.20 -0.69 -6.08
N LEU A 142 -0.11 0.51 -6.66
CA LEU A 142 -1.27 1.39 -6.85
C LEU A 142 -2.18 0.89 -7.98
N VAL A 143 -1.64 0.20 -8.97
CA VAL A 143 -2.40 -0.21 -10.17
C VAL A 143 -3.52 -1.21 -9.81
N PRO A 144 -3.27 -2.32 -9.09
CA PRO A 144 -4.34 -3.24 -8.70
C PRO A 144 -5.38 -2.57 -7.80
N ALA A 145 -4.94 -1.68 -6.90
CA ALA A 145 -5.84 -0.90 -6.06
C ALA A 145 -6.73 0.02 -6.93
N LEU A 146 -6.17 0.91 -7.75
CA LEU A 146 -6.95 1.84 -8.57
C LEU A 146 -7.94 1.13 -9.49
N VAL A 147 -7.53 0.04 -10.14
CA VAL A 147 -8.39 -0.73 -11.04
C VAL A 147 -9.50 -1.45 -10.26
N SER A 148 -9.22 -2.00 -9.09
CA SER A 148 -10.25 -2.59 -8.22
C SER A 148 -11.26 -1.54 -7.75
N GLY A 149 -10.80 -0.34 -7.39
CA GLY A 149 -11.64 0.78 -6.98
C GLY A 149 -12.58 1.24 -8.08
N ALA A 150 -12.04 1.45 -9.29
CA ALA A 150 -12.82 1.85 -10.46
C ALA A 150 -13.91 0.81 -10.79
N LYS A 151 -13.58 -0.49 -10.73
CA LYS A 151 -14.57 -1.56 -10.94
C LYS A 151 -15.68 -1.57 -9.89
N LEU A 152 -15.34 -1.35 -8.62
CA LEU A 152 -16.32 -1.29 -7.53
C LEU A 152 -17.28 -0.09 -7.72
N VAL A 153 -16.74 1.10 -8.03
CA VAL A 153 -17.54 2.31 -8.28
C VAL A 153 -18.47 2.13 -9.48
N ASN A 154 -17.96 1.58 -10.59
CA ASN A 154 -18.77 1.32 -11.79
C ASN A 154 -19.89 0.31 -11.52
N CYS A 155 -19.63 -0.73 -10.72
CA CYS A 155 -20.65 -1.72 -10.33
C CYS A 155 -21.76 -1.07 -9.48
N ILE A 156 -21.40 -0.23 -8.51
CA ILE A 156 -22.36 0.52 -7.68
C ILE A 156 -23.19 1.48 -8.54
N GLN A 157 -22.56 2.23 -9.44
CA GLN A 157 -23.27 3.13 -10.36
C GLN A 157 -24.24 2.37 -11.27
N SER A 158 -23.81 1.26 -11.88
CA SER A 158 -24.70 0.44 -12.71
C SER A 158 -25.90 -0.12 -11.94
N SER A 159 -25.72 -0.53 -10.68
CA SER A 159 -26.80 -1.00 -9.81
C SER A 159 -27.77 0.12 -9.42
N SER A 160 -27.26 1.34 -9.16
CA SER A 160 -28.09 2.52 -8.85
C SER A 160 -28.94 3.01 -10.03
N VAL A 161 -28.44 2.87 -11.26
CA VAL A 161 -29.17 3.21 -12.50
C VAL A 161 -30.26 2.17 -12.79
N VAL A 162 -29.98 0.89 -12.55
CA VAL A 162 -30.97 -0.20 -12.70
C VAL A 162 -32.05 -0.17 -11.61
N ALA A 163 -31.81 0.47 -10.46
CA ALA A 163 -32.81 0.67 -9.42
C ALA A 163 -33.80 1.85 -9.68
N ARG A 164 -33.66 2.59 -10.79
CA ARG A 164 -34.66 3.56 -11.26
C ARG A 164 -35.57 2.97 -12.35
N PRO A 165 -36.51 2.09 -12.00
CA PRO A 165 -37.77 2.11 -12.72
C PRO A 165 -38.91 1.76 -11.75
N LEU A 166 -39.38 2.72 -10.95
CA LEU A 166 -40.67 2.60 -10.26
C LEU A 166 -41.31 3.94 -9.89
N ASP A 167 -40.55 5.04 -9.83
CA ASP A 167 -41.13 6.37 -9.59
C ASP A 167 -41.73 7.03 -10.84
N SER A 168 -41.50 6.48 -12.04
CA SER A 168 -42.05 7.01 -13.30
C SER A 168 -43.43 6.46 -13.68
N LEU A 169 -43.95 5.44 -12.98
CA LEU A 169 -45.23 4.80 -13.32
C LEU A 169 -46.42 5.28 -12.48
N LYS A 170 -46.24 6.33 -11.66
CA LYS A 170 -47.32 6.93 -10.85
C LYS A 170 -47.84 8.26 -11.39
N ARG A 171 -47.41 8.66 -12.59
CA ARG A 171 -47.91 9.85 -13.31
C ARG A 171 -48.08 9.54 -14.81
N SER A 172 -49.07 8.73 -15.14
CA SER A 172 -49.74 8.76 -16.45
C SER A 172 -51.17 8.27 -16.28
#